data_AF-A0A2A8VFK7-F1
#
_entry.id   AF-A0A2A8VFK7-F1
#
_cell.length_a   1.000
_cell.length_b   1.000
_cell.length_c   1.000
_cell.angle_alpha   90.00
_cell.angle_beta   90.00
_cell.angle_gamma   90.00
#
_symmetry.space_group_name_H-M   'P 1'
#
loop_
_entity.id
_entity.type
_entity.pdbx_description
1 polymer ?
#
loop_
_entity_poly.entity_id
_entity_poly.type
_entity_poly.pdbx_seq_one_letter_code
_entity_poly.pdbx_strand_id
1 'polypeptide(L)'
;MSVLVEVDWLREHIHDFNVRIIDCRFSLGNPKDGRERYNHSHIPGAVFFDLEKDLSGYAKKHGGRHPLPNMKNFLRKVEDAGIDNQTIIVIYDEKEEAFAGRCWWLFHYIGHENVYILNGGFAAWKKASGKTESTVPIYPSKSFRPNFNEGIVASLDEVRAIANGERNTPLIDSRSRERFTGREEPIDRIPGHIPRAINHPWTDGVKEGYFIGGDEQKKRFEELKKDDPIIVYCGSGVTATPNFISLKEAGFTNVKLYAGSYSDWISYEDHKVEKE
;
A
#
# COMPACT_ATOMS: atom_id res chain seq x y z
N MET A 1 14.87 10.62 -2.50
CA MET A 1 13.76 11.59 -2.55
C MET A 1 12.65 11.01 -1.71
N SER A 2 12.07 11.81 -0.82
CA SER A 2 11.02 11.37 0.09
C SER A 2 9.76 11.01 -0.70
N VAL A 3 9.16 9.86 -0.39
CA VAL A 3 7.81 9.45 -0.82
C VAL A 3 6.68 10.24 -0.15
N LEU A 4 7.00 11.08 0.83
CA LEU A 4 6.03 11.88 1.61
C LEU A 4 6.07 13.35 1.20
N VAL A 5 4.90 13.97 1.20
CA VAL A 5 4.71 15.44 1.15
C VAL A 5 4.00 15.92 2.40
N GLU A 6 4.38 17.11 2.87
CA GLU A 6 3.77 17.74 4.03
C GLU A 6 2.48 18.50 3.65
N VAL A 7 1.64 18.76 4.65
CA VAL A 7 0.39 19.53 4.48
C VAL A 7 0.62 20.91 3.85
N ASP A 8 1.70 21.59 4.22
CA ASP A 8 2.01 22.92 3.68
C ASP A 8 2.38 22.87 2.19
N TRP A 9 3.14 21.86 1.77
CA TRP A 9 3.40 21.64 0.34
C TRP A 9 2.09 21.45 -0.42
N LEU A 10 1.18 20.60 0.09
CA LEU A 10 -0.10 20.36 -0.58
C LEU A 10 -0.93 21.65 -0.65
N ARG A 11 -0.93 22.50 0.38
CA ARG A 11 -1.65 23.78 0.36
C ARG A 11 -1.17 24.73 -0.70
N GLU A 12 0.15 24.81 -0.89
CA GLU A 12 0.76 25.67 -1.89
C GLU A 12 0.41 25.22 -3.31
N HIS A 13 0.25 23.90 -3.53
CA HIS A 13 0.08 23.30 -4.85
C HIS A 13 -1.34 22.77 -5.12
N ILE A 14 -2.30 22.94 -4.20
CA ILE A 14 -3.66 22.37 -4.31
C ILE A 14 -4.45 22.87 -5.52
N HIS A 15 -4.07 24.03 -6.05
CA HIS A 15 -4.71 24.64 -7.22
C HIS A 15 -3.88 24.47 -8.50
N ASP A 16 -2.75 23.77 -8.43
CA ASP A 16 -1.92 23.52 -9.59
C ASP A 16 -2.60 22.53 -10.53
N PHE A 17 -2.67 22.89 -11.81
CA PHE A 17 -3.41 22.11 -12.81
C PHE A 17 -2.85 20.69 -13.02
N ASN A 18 -1.57 20.48 -12.68
CA ASN A 18 -0.87 19.22 -12.81
C ASN A 18 -0.84 18.40 -11.50
N VAL A 19 -1.45 18.88 -10.41
CA VAL A 19 -1.58 18.13 -9.16
C VAL A 19 -2.93 17.43 -9.10
N ARG A 20 -2.93 16.15 -8.73
CA ARG A 20 -4.15 15.39 -8.44
C ARG A 20 -4.08 14.78 -7.05
N ILE A 21 -5.16 14.93 -6.31
CA ILE A 21 -5.28 14.41 -4.95
C ILE A 21 -6.15 13.17 -4.97
N ILE A 22 -5.74 12.11 -4.29
CA ILE A 22 -6.48 10.85 -4.22
C ILE A 22 -6.80 10.52 -2.77
N ASP A 23 -8.09 10.41 -2.46
CA ASP A 23 -8.61 9.90 -1.20
C ASP A 23 -8.73 8.37 -1.30
N CYS A 24 -8.00 7.67 -0.42
CA CYS A 24 -8.02 6.22 -0.28
C CYS A 24 -8.52 5.78 1.09
N ARG A 25 -9.25 6.63 1.83
CA ARG A 25 -9.82 6.26 3.13
C ARG A 25 -10.68 5.01 2.98
N PHE A 26 -10.49 4.06 3.90
CA PHE A 26 -11.19 2.78 3.89
C PHE A 26 -11.30 2.22 5.32
N SER A 27 -12.24 1.28 5.52
CA SER A 27 -12.37 0.52 6.76
C SER A 27 -12.63 -0.94 6.43
N LEU A 28 -11.76 -1.85 6.90
CA LEU A 28 -11.86 -3.29 6.62
C LEU A 28 -13.18 -3.90 7.13
N GLY A 29 -13.77 -3.36 8.19
CA GLY A 29 -15.04 -3.84 8.75
C GLY A 29 -16.28 -3.19 8.10
N ASN A 30 -16.10 -2.13 7.31
CA ASN A 30 -17.18 -1.42 6.64
C ASN A 30 -16.69 -0.83 5.30
N PRO A 31 -16.76 -1.59 4.19
CA PRO A 31 -16.27 -1.13 2.89
C PRO A 31 -16.94 0.15 2.35
N LYS A 32 -18.12 0.53 2.88
CA LYS A 32 -18.80 1.76 2.48
C LYS A 32 -18.29 3.00 3.23
N ASP A 33 -17.68 2.82 4.40
CA ASP A 33 -17.24 3.91 5.29
C ASP A 33 -16.37 4.94 4.57
N GLY A 34 -15.37 4.47 3.83
CA GLY A 34 -14.45 5.33 3.08
C GLY A 34 -15.18 6.25 2.09
N ARG A 35 -16.10 5.67 1.31
CA ARG A 35 -16.92 6.41 0.34
C ARG A 35 -17.82 7.42 1.03
N GLU A 36 -18.47 7.02 2.12
CA GLU A 36 -19.38 7.88 2.88
C GLU A 36 -18.64 9.08 3.47
N ARG A 37 -17.46 8.84 4.05
CA ARG A 37 -16.59 9.90 4.58
C ARG A 37 -16.09 10.84 3.51
N TYR A 38 -15.67 10.32 2.35
CA TYR A 38 -15.33 11.13 1.19
C TYR A 38 -16.50 12.02 0.77
N ASN A 39 -17.69 11.45 0.56
CA ASN A 39 -18.88 12.22 0.15
C ASN A 39 -19.27 13.28 1.20
N HIS A 40 -19.00 13.03 2.48
CA HIS A 40 -19.25 14.00 3.55
C HIS A 40 -18.23 15.14 3.55
N SER A 41 -16.94 14.82 3.44
CA SER A 41 -15.85 15.80 3.51
C SER A 41 -14.53 15.20 3.03
N HIS A 42 -13.87 15.85 2.08
CA HIS A 42 -12.55 15.49 1.55
C HIS A 42 -11.67 16.72 1.31
N ILE A 43 -10.39 16.51 1.01
CA ILE A 43 -9.47 17.58 0.61
C ILE A 43 -9.94 18.14 -0.74
N PRO A 44 -9.98 19.47 -0.95
CA PRO A 44 -10.50 20.06 -2.18
C PRO A 44 -9.81 19.51 -3.45
N GLY A 45 -10.60 19.14 -4.44
CA GLY A 45 -10.13 18.53 -5.69
C GLY A 45 -9.73 17.06 -5.59
N ALA A 46 -9.87 16.42 -4.42
CA ALA A 46 -9.58 14.99 -4.29
C ALA A 46 -10.59 14.15 -5.07
N VAL A 47 -10.09 13.13 -5.76
CA VAL A 47 -10.88 12.02 -6.29
C VAL A 47 -10.78 10.82 -5.36
N PHE A 48 -11.80 9.97 -5.30
CA PHE A 48 -11.77 8.80 -4.43
C PHE A 48 -11.43 7.52 -5.18
N PHE A 49 -10.48 6.75 -4.64
CA PHE A 49 -10.08 5.43 -5.10
C PHE A 49 -10.42 4.40 -4.02
N ASP A 50 -11.36 3.52 -4.34
CA ASP A 50 -11.90 2.50 -3.44
C ASP A 50 -10.98 1.28 -3.35
N LEU A 51 -10.65 0.82 -2.14
CA LEU A 51 -9.76 -0.33 -1.96
C LEU A 51 -10.29 -1.59 -2.66
N GLU A 52 -11.58 -1.88 -2.53
CA GLU A 52 -12.18 -3.12 -3.05
C GLU A 52 -12.52 -3.03 -4.54
N LYS A 53 -12.90 -1.84 -5.02
CA LYS A 53 -13.40 -1.67 -6.39
C LYS A 53 -12.34 -1.20 -7.38
N ASP A 54 -11.43 -0.34 -6.92
CA ASP A 54 -10.45 0.34 -7.78
C ASP A 54 -9.04 -0.22 -7.56
N LEU A 55 -8.65 -0.49 -6.31
CA LEU A 55 -7.28 -0.90 -5.94
C LEU A 55 -7.10 -2.42 -5.75
N SER A 56 -8.17 -3.19 -5.92
CA SER A 56 -8.17 -4.65 -5.80
C SER A 56 -9.03 -5.31 -6.87
N GLY A 57 -8.70 -6.55 -7.20
CA GLY A 57 -9.58 -7.44 -7.95
C GLY A 57 -10.55 -8.19 -7.03
N TYR A 58 -11.47 -8.94 -7.62
CA TYR A 58 -12.32 -9.85 -6.86
C TYR A 58 -11.51 -11.01 -6.28
N ALA A 59 -11.69 -11.28 -5.00
CA ALA A 59 -11.14 -12.46 -4.36
C ALA A 59 -11.63 -13.74 -5.07
N LYS A 60 -10.70 -14.64 -5.37
CA LYS A 60 -10.98 -15.96 -5.95
C LYS A 60 -10.52 -17.04 -4.97
N LYS A 61 -10.52 -18.30 -5.41
CA LYS A 61 -9.92 -19.40 -4.63
C LYS A 61 -8.46 -19.10 -4.26
N HIS A 62 -7.69 -18.58 -5.21
CA HIS A 62 -6.28 -18.18 -5.06
C HIS A 62 -6.09 -16.71 -5.46
N GLY A 63 -4.97 -16.10 -5.08
CA GLY A 63 -4.60 -14.71 -5.32
C GLY A 63 -4.84 -13.77 -4.13
N GLY A 64 -5.33 -14.30 -3.01
CA GLY A 64 -5.56 -13.56 -1.77
C GLY A 64 -6.85 -12.75 -1.71
N ARG A 65 -7.08 -12.05 -0.59
CA ARG A 65 -8.30 -11.25 -0.36
C ARG A 65 -8.33 -9.91 -1.12
N HIS A 66 -7.17 -9.32 -1.39
CA HIS A 66 -7.04 -8.08 -2.19
C HIS A 66 -6.07 -8.30 -3.35
N PRO A 67 -6.42 -9.17 -4.32
CA PRO A 67 -5.57 -9.42 -5.49
C PRO A 67 -5.38 -8.12 -6.28
N LEU A 68 -4.39 -8.09 -7.16
CA LEU A 68 -4.19 -6.95 -8.06
C LEU A 68 -5.48 -6.64 -8.86
N PRO A 69 -5.82 -5.35 -9.07
CA PRO A 69 -7.01 -4.99 -9.80
C PRO A 69 -6.91 -5.41 -11.26
N ASN A 70 -8.05 -5.42 -11.97
CA ASN A 70 -8.01 -5.53 -13.41
C ASN A 70 -7.34 -4.27 -13.98
N MET A 71 -6.16 -4.42 -14.60
CA MET A 71 -5.37 -3.26 -15.05
C MET A 71 -6.10 -2.38 -16.06
N LYS A 72 -6.97 -2.93 -16.90
CA LYS A 72 -7.77 -2.11 -17.83
C LYS A 72 -8.74 -1.20 -17.08
N ASN A 73 -9.39 -1.70 -16.03
CA ASN A 73 -10.29 -0.91 -15.20
C ASN A 73 -9.52 0.12 -14.37
N PHE A 74 -8.39 -0.28 -13.78
CA PHE A 74 -7.54 0.62 -13.01
C PHE A 74 -6.99 1.77 -13.87
N LEU A 75 -6.46 1.48 -15.07
CA LEU A 75 -5.97 2.51 -15.98
C LEU A 75 -7.09 3.45 -16.43
N ARG A 76 -8.27 2.93 -16.74
CA ARG A 76 -9.43 3.78 -17.05
C ARG A 76 -9.80 4.69 -15.87
N LYS A 77 -9.76 4.18 -14.63
CA LYS A 77 -10.00 4.98 -13.42
C LYS A 77 -8.96 6.10 -13.25
N VAL A 78 -7.69 5.82 -13.55
CA VAL A 78 -6.59 6.80 -13.57
C VAL A 78 -6.85 7.88 -14.63
N GLU A 79 -7.17 7.46 -15.85
CA GLU A 79 -7.48 8.36 -16.97
C GLU A 79 -8.70 9.25 -16.68
N ASP A 80 -9.79 8.68 -16.17
CA ASP A 80 -11.03 9.37 -15.78
C ASP A 80 -10.83 10.33 -14.58
N ALA A 81 -9.80 10.10 -13.76
CA ALA A 81 -9.35 11.04 -12.74
C ALA A 81 -8.53 12.21 -13.31
N GLY A 82 -8.36 12.29 -14.63
CA GLY A 82 -7.59 13.33 -15.31
C GLY A 82 -6.09 13.25 -15.01
N ILE A 83 -5.57 12.04 -14.83
CA ILE A 83 -4.15 11.76 -14.56
C ILE A 83 -3.48 11.28 -15.86
N ASP A 84 -2.37 11.91 -16.21
CA ASP A 84 -1.46 11.50 -17.28
C ASP A 84 -0.07 11.16 -16.71
N ASN A 85 0.87 10.82 -17.57
CA ASN A 85 2.25 10.50 -17.17
C ASN A 85 3.03 11.67 -16.54
N GLN A 86 2.55 12.93 -16.61
CA GLN A 86 3.23 14.12 -16.06
C GLN A 86 2.57 14.66 -14.78
N THR A 87 1.39 14.15 -14.44
CA THR A 87 0.63 14.56 -13.28
C THR A 87 1.40 14.24 -12.00
N ILE A 88 1.39 15.14 -11.02
CA ILE A 88 1.90 14.90 -9.67
C ILE A 88 0.72 14.42 -8.83
N ILE A 89 0.87 13.26 -8.20
CA ILE A 89 -0.19 12.62 -7.44
C ILE A 89 0.11 12.73 -5.94
N VAL A 90 -0.85 13.20 -5.16
CA VAL A 90 -0.80 13.16 -3.70
C VAL A 90 -1.91 12.29 -3.17
N ILE A 91 -1.56 11.20 -2.51
CA ILE A 91 -2.48 10.20 -2.00
C ILE A 91 -2.59 10.36 -0.49
N TYR A 92 -3.80 10.20 0.06
CA TYR A 92 -3.98 10.16 1.50
C TYR A 92 -4.99 9.09 1.91
N ASP A 93 -4.87 8.60 3.13
CA ASP A 93 -5.95 7.96 3.86
C ASP A 93 -6.19 8.70 5.19
N GLU A 94 -6.80 8.07 6.21
CA GLU A 94 -7.11 8.81 7.43
C GLU A 94 -5.90 8.89 8.36
N LYS A 95 -5.38 7.73 8.80
CA LYS A 95 -4.22 7.60 9.70
C LYS A 95 -3.45 6.30 9.54
N GLU A 96 -3.92 5.38 8.71
CA GLU A 96 -3.41 4.03 8.64
C GLU A 96 -2.22 3.92 7.68
N GLU A 97 -2.08 4.85 6.73
CA GLU A 97 -1.06 4.92 5.66
C GLU A 97 -0.97 3.67 4.75
N ALA A 98 -1.69 2.60 5.10
CA ALA A 98 -1.72 1.34 4.39
C ALA A 98 -2.59 1.41 3.13
N PHE A 99 -3.68 2.18 3.14
CA PHE A 99 -4.55 2.29 1.98
C PHE A 99 -3.98 3.27 0.96
N ALA A 100 -3.45 4.40 1.45
CA ALA A 100 -2.64 5.31 0.65
C ALA A 100 -1.41 4.59 0.08
N GLY A 101 -0.71 3.81 0.90
CA GLY A 101 0.44 3.00 0.47
C GLY A 101 0.11 1.97 -0.61
N ARG A 102 -1.07 1.35 -0.57
CA ARG A 102 -1.53 0.44 -1.65
C ARG A 102 -1.75 1.16 -2.96
N CYS A 103 -2.38 2.31 -2.93
CA CYS A 103 -2.58 3.14 -4.11
C CYS A 103 -1.23 3.63 -4.67
N TRP A 104 -0.35 4.13 -3.80
CA TRP A 104 1.02 4.54 -4.15
C TRP A 104 1.78 3.40 -4.83
N TRP A 105 1.74 2.19 -4.24
CA TRP A 105 2.43 1.02 -4.80
C TRP A 105 1.90 0.64 -6.19
N LEU A 106 0.58 0.75 -6.42
CA LEU A 106 -0.02 0.50 -7.73
C LEU A 106 0.40 1.53 -8.79
N PHE A 107 0.59 2.80 -8.41
CA PHE A 107 1.15 3.81 -9.33
C PHE A 107 2.59 3.49 -9.71
N HIS A 108 3.42 3.07 -8.75
CA HIS A 108 4.77 2.58 -9.03
C HIS A 108 4.76 1.32 -9.91
N TYR A 109 3.80 0.42 -9.69
CA TYR A 109 3.62 -0.79 -10.49
C TYR A 109 3.30 -0.47 -11.95
N ILE A 110 2.51 0.57 -12.24
CA ILE A 110 2.23 1.00 -13.62
C ILE A 110 3.28 1.98 -14.18
N GLY A 111 4.38 2.23 -13.46
CA GLY A 111 5.51 3.03 -13.90
C GLY A 111 5.36 4.54 -13.70
N HIS A 112 4.52 4.98 -12.76
CA HIS A 112 4.35 6.38 -12.40
C HIS A 112 5.10 6.70 -11.10
N GLU A 113 6.14 7.53 -11.21
CA GLU A 113 7.04 7.85 -10.08
C GLU A 113 6.68 9.15 -9.36
N ASN A 114 5.97 10.08 -10.02
CA ASN A 114 5.56 11.37 -9.45
C ASN A 114 4.35 11.22 -8.50
N VAL A 115 4.43 10.28 -7.57
CA VAL A 115 3.38 9.92 -6.63
C VAL A 115 3.90 9.97 -5.21
N TYR A 116 3.19 10.70 -4.37
CA TYR A 116 3.54 11.00 -2.99
C TYR A 116 2.37 10.67 -2.06
N ILE A 117 2.68 10.47 -0.80
CA ILE A 117 1.70 10.29 0.27
C ILE A 117 1.67 11.54 1.14
N LEU A 118 0.48 12.04 1.45
CA LEU A 118 0.31 13.15 2.39
C LEU A 118 0.61 12.67 3.81
N ASN A 119 1.69 13.17 4.39
CA ASN A 119 2.13 12.75 5.73
C ASN A 119 1.07 13.05 6.79
N GLY A 120 0.62 12.03 7.53
CA GLY A 120 -0.44 12.15 8.53
C GLY A 120 -1.86 12.21 7.97
N GLY A 121 -2.02 12.03 6.66
CA GLY A 121 -3.29 11.86 5.97
C GLY A 121 -4.31 12.99 6.16
N PHE A 122 -5.59 12.63 6.06
CA PHE A 122 -6.72 13.55 6.24
C PHE A 122 -6.74 14.15 7.65
N ALA A 123 -6.32 13.38 8.66
CA ALA A 123 -6.28 13.84 10.04
C ALA A 123 -5.30 15.02 10.23
N ALA A 124 -4.11 14.93 9.63
CA ALA A 124 -3.13 16.03 9.63
C ALA A 124 -3.65 17.26 8.90
N TRP A 125 -4.27 17.05 7.73
CA TRP A 125 -4.89 18.13 6.97
C TRP A 125 -5.93 18.91 7.79
N LYS A 126 -6.84 18.20 8.47
CA LYS A 126 -7.84 18.79 9.36
C LYS A 126 -7.21 19.48 10.57
N LYS A 127 -6.22 18.86 11.21
CA LYS A 127 -5.49 19.42 12.37
C LYS A 127 -4.82 20.75 12.03
N ALA A 128 -4.32 20.87 10.80
CA ALA A 128 -3.73 22.12 10.32
C ALA A 128 -4.77 23.20 10.00
N SER A 129 -6.07 22.96 10.16
CA SER A 129 -7.18 23.82 9.66
C SER A 129 -7.29 23.87 8.14
N GLY A 130 -6.94 22.77 7.45
CA GLY A 130 -7.15 22.63 6.01
C GLY A 130 -8.63 22.71 5.63
N LYS A 131 -8.93 23.42 4.54
CA LYS A 131 -10.28 23.50 3.96
C LYS A 131 -10.73 22.13 3.48
N THR A 132 -12.02 21.87 3.51
CA THR A 132 -12.60 20.63 2.98
C THR A 132 -13.83 20.93 2.16
N GLU A 133 -14.16 20.05 1.22
CA GLU A 133 -15.39 20.12 0.44
C GLU A 133 -16.09 18.75 0.40
N SER A 134 -17.33 18.74 -0.09
CA SER A 134 -18.13 17.54 -0.34
C SER A 134 -18.49 17.37 -1.81
N THR A 135 -18.16 18.37 -2.64
CA THR A 135 -18.41 18.35 -4.08
C THR A 135 -17.43 17.39 -4.75
N VAL A 136 -17.94 16.35 -5.40
CA VAL A 136 -17.10 15.42 -6.16
C VAL A 136 -16.58 16.15 -7.41
N PRO A 137 -15.26 16.32 -7.57
CA PRO A 137 -14.72 16.99 -8.74
C PRO A 137 -14.88 16.13 -9.99
N ILE A 138 -15.00 16.79 -11.15
CA ILE A 138 -15.00 16.16 -12.46
C ILE A 138 -13.81 16.73 -13.22
N TYR A 139 -12.93 15.84 -13.69
CA TYR A 139 -11.79 16.20 -14.51
C TYR A 139 -11.98 15.68 -15.93
N PRO A 140 -11.49 16.40 -16.96
CA PRO A 140 -11.40 15.83 -18.30
C PRO A 140 -10.52 14.58 -18.28
N SER A 141 -10.99 13.49 -18.87
CA SER A 141 -10.17 12.28 -18.98
C SER A 141 -8.88 12.58 -19.74
N LYS A 142 -7.77 12.02 -19.29
CA LYS A 142 -6.46 12.12 -19.95
C LYS A 142 -6.02 10.75 -20.48
N SER A 143 -4.94 10.72 -21.27
CA SER A 143 -4.32 9.45 -21.66
C SER A 143 -3.15 9.12 -20.74
N PHE A 144 -3.13 7.90 -20.26
CA PHE A 144 -2.05 7.38 -19.44
C PHE A 144 -1.38 6.18 -20.13
N ARG A 145 -0.06 6.25 -20.31
CA ARG A 145 0.73 5.15 -20.90
C ARG A 145 1.47 4.40 -19.80
N PRO A 146 1.07 3.16 -19.46
CA PRO A 146 1.74 2.40 -18.42
C PRO A 146 3.12 1.89 -18.87
N ASN A 147 4.05 1.87 -17.94
CA ASN A 147 5.33 1.16 -18.04
C ASN A 147 5.44 0.21 -16.85
N PHE A 148 4.93 -1.01 -17.00
CA PHE A 148 4.77 -1.93 -15.88
C PHE A 148 6.12 -2.30 -15.24
N ASN A 149 6.22 -2.10 -13.93
CA ASN A 149 7.36 -2.51 -13.13
C ASN A 149 7.09 -3.87 -12.49
N GLU A 150 7.23 -4.94 -13.28
CA GLU A 150 7.09 -6.32 -12.77
C GLU A 150 8.12 -6.64 -11.67
N GLY A 151 9.22 -5.88 -11.62
CA GLY A 151 10.31 -6.04 -10.65
C GLY A 151 9.91 -5.78 -9.19
N ILE A 152 8.77 -5.12 -8.92
CA ILE A 152 8.28 -4.87 -7.55
C ILE A 152 7.22 -5.87 -7.09
N VAL A 153 6.87 -6.86 -7.91
CA VAL A 153 5.91 -7.93 -7.58
C VAL A 153 6.67 -9.22 -7.32
N ALA A 154 6.37 -9.85 -6.19
CA ALA A 154 6.83 -11.21 -5.91
C ALA A 154 5.79 -12.22 -6.40
N SER A 155 6.26 -13.21 -7.16
CA SER A 155 5.45 -14.36 -7.56
C SER A 155 5.28 -15.36 -6.41
N LEU A 156 4.25 -16.20 -6.49
CA LEU A 156 4.06 -17.30 -5.55
C LEU A 156 5.24 -18.26 -5.55
N ASP A 157 5.84 -18.53 -6.72
CA ASP A 157 6.97 -19.46 -6.84
C ASP A 157 8.25 -18.91 -6.18
N GLU A 158 8.47 -17.60 -6.23
CA GLU A 158 9.56 -16.97 -5.45
C GLU A 158 9.36 -17.16 -3.95
N VAL A 159 8.13 -16.99 -3.46
CA VAL A 159 7.80 -17.19 -2.03
C VAL A 159 7.92 -18.67 -1.65
N ARG A 160 7.49 -19.60 -2.51
CA ARG A 160 7.64 -21.05 -2.31
C ARG A 160 9.11 -21.46 -2.20
N ALA A 161 9.95 -20.97 -3.10
CA ALA A 161 11.39 -21.26 -3.06
C ALA A 161 12.02 -20.80 -1.73
N ILE A 162 11.58 -19.66 -1.17
CA ILE A 162 12.01 -19.22 0.15
C ILE A 162 11.50 -20.17 1.23
N ALA A 163 10.19 -20.44 1.27
CA ALA A 163 9.57 -21.29 2.28
C ALA A 163 10.14 -22.72 2.33
N ASN A 164 10.54 -23.26 1.17
CA ASN A 164 11.18 -24.58 1.05
C ASN A 164 12.68 -24.57 1.39
N GLY A 165 13.29 -23.41 1.62
CA GLY A 165 14.73 -23.27 1.88
C GLY A 165 15.60 -23.37 0.62
N GLU A 166 15.01 -23.28 -0.56
CA GLU A 166 15.72 -23.27 -1.86
C GLU A 166 16.34 -21.89 -2.15
N ARG A 167 15.80 -20.83 -1.55
CA ARG A 167 16.29 -19.45 -1.67
C ARG A 167 16.41 -18.79 -0.30
N ASN A 168 17.51 -18.09 -0.07
CA ASN A 168 17.78 -17.37 1.18
C ASN A 168 17.52 -15.87 1.03
N THR A 169 16.29 -15.52 0.66
CA THR A 169 15.81 -14.14 0.51
C THR A 169 14.97 -13.78 1.73
N PRO A 170 15.22 -12.65 2.41
CA PRO A 170 14.36 -12.18 3.49
C PRO A 170 12.90 -12.07 3.05
N LEU A 171 12.03 -12.79 3.77
CA LEU A 171 10.58 -12.75 3.61
C LEU A 171 9.98 -12.12 4.87
N ILE A 172 9.46 -10.90 4.73
CA ILE A 172 9.01 -10.09 5.86
C ILE A 172 7.48 -10.15 5.95
N ASP A 173 6.99 -10.70 7.05
CA ASP A 173 5.59 -10.59 7.43
C ASP A 173 5.34 -9.27 8.16
N SER A 174 4.50 -8.43 7.57
CA SER A 174 4.16 -7.12 8.10
C SER A 174 2.99 -7.14 9.08
N ARG A 175 2.37 -8.29 9.35
CA ARG A 175 1.28 -8.41 10.33
C ARG A 175 1.79 -8.23 11.77
N SER A 176 0.86 -8.10 12.72
CA SER A 176 1.21 -8.05 14.14
C SER A 176 1.87 -9.36 14.60
N ARG A 177 2.59 -9.30 15.72
CA ARG A 177 3.30 -10.45 16.28
C ARG A 177 2.35 -11.58 16.66
N GLU A 178 1.17 -11.25 17.18
CA GLU A 178 0.16 -12.21 17.60
C GLU A 178 -0.35 -13.04 16.42
N ARG A 179 -0.55 -12.38 15.26
CA ARG A 179 -0.95 -13.04 14.02
C ARG A 179 0.16 -13.88 13.41
N PHE A 180 1.38 -13.35 13.44
CA PHE A 180 2.57 -14.06 12.95
C PHE A 180 2.82 -15.35 13.73
N THR A 181 2.83 -15.26 15.07
CA THR A 181 3.03 -16.43 15.95
C THR A 181 1.88 -17.43 15.89
N GLY A 182 0.70 -16.98 15.43
CA GLY A 182 -0.52 -17.78 15.38
C GLY A 182 -1.24 -17.89 16.72
N ARG A 183 -0.92 -17.02 17.68
CA ARG A 183 -1.60 -16.92 18.98
C ARG A 183 -3.00 -16.33 18.86
N GLU A 184 -3.15 -15.35 17.98
CA GLU A 184 -4.45 -14.76 17.63
C GLU A 184 -4.57 -14.65 16.11
N GLU A 185 -5.67 -15.13 15.54
CA GLU A 185 -5.94 -14.93 14.12
C GLU A 185 -7.43 -14.60 13.91
N PRO A 186 -7.78 -13.30 13.85
CA PRO A 186 -9.17 -12.88 13.71
C PRO A 186 -9.66 -12.87 12.26
N ILE A 187 -8.80 -13.07 11.26
CA ILE A 187 -9.12 -12.85 9.85
C ILE A 187 -8.92 -14.11 9.00
N ASP A 188 -7.78 -14.77 9.14
CA ASP A 188 -7.36 -15.87 8.28
C ASP A 188 -7.78 -17.25 8.83
N ARG A 189 -8.10 -18.20 7.92
CA ARG A 189 -8.53 -19.56 8.30
C ARG A 189 -7.49 -20.33 9.12
N ILE A 190 -6.21 -20.12 8.81
CA ILE A 190 -5.09 -20.88 9.38
C ILE A 190 -4.18 -19.90 10.11
N PRO A 191 -4.05 -19.97 11.45
CA PRO A 191 -3.13 -19.10 12.19
C PRO A 191 -1.68 -19.47 11.94
N GLY A 192 -0.78 -18.49 12.00
CA GLY A 192 0.67 -18.66 11.79
C GLY A 192 1.21 -17.78 10.66
N HIS A 193 2.36 -18.16 10.12
CA HIS A 193 3.09 -17.43 9.07
C HIS A 193 3.68 -18.34 8.00
N ILE A 194 4.15 -17.74 6.91
CA ILE A 194 4.84 -18.46 5.83
C ILE A 194 6.19 -18.94 6.37
N PRO A 195 6.59 -20.21 6.16
CA PRO A 195 7.83 -20.75 6.69
C PRO A 195 9.05 -19.87 6.40
N ARG A 196 9.96 -19.75 7.38
CA ARG A 196 11.20 -18.94 7.32
C ARG A 196 10.99 -17.43 7.16
N ALA A 197 9.75 -16.94 7.23
CA ALA A 197 9.50 -15.51 7.30
C ALA A 197 10.01 -14.93 8.63
N ILE A 198 10.38 -13.65 8.60
CA ILE A 198 10.66 -12.84 9.79
C ILE A 198 9.53 -11.82 9.98
N ASN A 199 9.26 -11.42 11.22
CA ASN A 199 8.17 -10.50 11.53
C ASN A 199 8.68 -9.08 11.77
N HIS A 200 8.24 -8.14 10.94
CA HIS A 200 8.38 -6.70 11.19
C HIS A 200 7.00 -6.06 11.04
N PRO A 201 6.22 -5.91 12.12
CA PRO A 201 4.92 -5.25 12.06
C PRO A 201 4.99 -3.87 11.40
N TRP A 202 4.09 -3.59 10.46
CA TRP A 202 4.08 -2.29 9.76
C TRP A 202 3.82 -1.12 10.72
N THR A 203 3.07 -1.37 11.80
CA THR A 203 2.74 -0.41 12.87
C THR A 203 3.96 0.03 13.69
N ASP A 204 5.11 -0.62 13.53
CA ASP A 204 6.34 -0.16 14.15
C ASP A 204 6.98 0.97 13.33
N GLY A 205 6.66 1.07 12.03
CA GLY A 205 7.16 2.11 11.13
C GLY A 205 6.22 3.30 10.94
N VAL A 206 4.96 3.16 11.35
CA VAL A 206 3.95 4.20 11.23
C VAL A 206 3.30 4.40 12.60
N LYS A 207 3.35 5.61 13.14
CA LYS A 207 2.78 6.00 14.42
C LYS A 207 1.82 7.16 14.22
N GLU A 208 0.56 6.97 14.62
CA GLU A 208 -0.50 7.99 14.53
C GLU A 208 -0.70 8.61 13.13
N GLY A 209 -0.42 7.83 12.07
CA GLY A 209 -0.48 8.29 10.66
C GLY A 209 0.81 8.88 10.13
N TYR A 210 1.88 8.94 10.92
CA TYR A 210 3.16 9.45 10.48
C TYR A 210 4.17 8.32 10.36
N PHE A 211 4.90 8.28 9.25
CA PHE A 211 6.08 7.43 9.16
C PHE A 211 7.11 7.93 10.19
N ILE A 212 7.71 7.01 10.94
CA ILE A 212 8.76 7.36 11.89
C ILE A 212 10.01 7.89 11.15
N GLY A 213 10.92 8.54 11.88
CA GLY A 213 12.07 9.23 11.27
C GLY A 213 13.01 8.29 10.51
N GLY A 214 13.70 8.80 9.50
CA GLY A 214 14.54 8.00 8.60
C GLY A 214 15.62 7.17 9.29
N ASP A 215 16.22 7.65 10.38
CA ASP A 215 17.21 6.88 11.14
C ASP A 215 16.57 5.76 11.97
N GLU A 216 15.38 5.98 12.51
CA GLU A 216 14.61 4.94 13.20
C GLU A 216 14.12 3.88 12.21
N GLN A 217 13.69 4.28 11.00
CA GLN A 217 13.36 3.35 9.93
C GLN A 217 14.56 2.51 9.49
N LYS A 218 15.74 3.11 9.32
CA LYS A 218 16.97 2.36 9.00
C LYS A 218 17.28 1.32 10.07
N LYS A 219 17.10 1.69 11.35
CA LYS A 219 17.33 0.78 12.48
C LYS A 219 16.37 -0.42 12.47
N ARG A 220 15.13 -0.24 12.02
CA ARG A 220 14.13 -1.34 11.93
C ARG A 220 14.54 -2.48 10.99
N PHE A 221 15.48 -2.23 10.09
CA PHE A 221 15.91 -3.16 9.05
C PHE A 221 17.44 -3.31 9.01
N GLU A 222 18.14 -2.99 10.11
CA GLU A 222 19.60 -2.91 10.15
C GLU A 222 20.29 -4.26 9.95
N GLU A 223 19.59 -5.35 10.28
CA GLU A 223 20.00 -6.73 10.06
C GLU A 223 19.90 -7.17 8.59
N LEU A 224 19.21 -6.38 7.74
CA LEU A 224 19.02 -6.67 6.33
C LEU A 224 20.05 -5.97 5.46
N LYS A 225 20.44 -6.61 4.36
CA LYS A 225 21.38 -6.03 3.39
C LYS A 225 20.61 -5.27 2.31
N LYS A 226 21.05 -4.04 2.03
CA LYS A 226 20.35 -3.10 1.12
C LYS A 226 20.23 -3.58 -0.33
N ASP A 227 21.24 -4.33 -0.79
CA ASP A 227 21.31 -4.80 -2.18
C ASP A 227 20.68 -6.19 -2.37
N ASP A 228 20.37 -6.89 -1.27
CA ASP A 228 19.73 -8.21 -1.34
C ASP A 228 18.26 -8.06 -1.74
N PRO A 229 17.69 -9.01 -2.49
CA PRO A 229 16.25 -9.05 -2.70
C PRO A 229 15.53 -9.18 -1.36
N ILE A 230 14.43 -8.46 -1.20
CA ILE A 230 13.53 -8.55 -0.03
C ILE A 230 12.11 -8.69 -0.53
N ILE A 231 11.35 -9.60 0.07
CA ILE A 231 9.92 -9.76 -0.21
C ILE A 231 9.15 -9.39 1.05
N VAL A 232 8.23 -8.43 0.94
CA VAL A 232 7.27 -8.11 2.01
C VAL A 232 5.91 -8.71 1.69
N TYR A 233 5.20 -9.13 2.73
CA TYR A 233 3.81 -9.56 2.65
C TYR A 233 3.08 -9.21 3.95
N CYS A 234 1.75 -9.34 3.96
CA CYS A 234 0.94 -9.22 5.18
C CYS A 234 -0.22 -10.22 5.14
N GLY A 235 -1.42 -9.83 5.58
CA GLY A 235 -2.62 -10.66 5.40
C GLY A 235 -3.03 -10.76 3.92
N SER A 236 -3.07 -9.63 3.20
CA SER A 236 -3.70 -9.55 1.88
C SER A 236 -3.08 -8.52 0.94
N GLY A 237 -1.82 -8.11 1.17
CA GLY A 237 -1.07 -7.24 0.26
C GLY A 237 -1.35 -5.74 0.38
N VAL A 238 -2.09 -5.33 1.41
CA VAL A 238 -2.39 -3.91 1.71
C VAL A 238 -1.44 -3.40 2.78
N THR A 239 -1.55 -3.88 4.02
CA THR A 239 -0.72 -3.40 5.15
C THR A 239 0.77 -3.78 5.08
N ALA A 240 1.21 -4.45 4.01
CA ALA A 240 2.63 -4.65 3.71
C ALA A 240 3.27 -3.42 3.04
N THR A 241 2.45 -2.56 2.41
CA THR A 241 2.96 -1.42 1.64
C THR A 241 3.64 -0.36 2.49
N PRO A 242 3.27 -0.08 3.76
CA PRO A 242 4.06 0.82 4.59
C PRO A 242 5.48 0.31 4.85
N ASN A 243 5.68 -1.00 5.01
CA ASN A 243 7.02 -1.58 5.10
C ASN A 243 7.76 -1.56 3.76
N PHE A 244 7.06 -1.81 2.64
CA PHE A 244 7.65 -1.63 1.31
C PHE A 244 8.22 -0.21 1.15
N ILE A 245 7.42 0.80 1.49
CA ILE A 245 7.79 2.22 1.43
C ILE A 245 8.94 2.52 2.40
N SER A 246 8.85 2.04 3.65
CA SER A 246 9.89 2.26 4.67
C SER A 246 11.25 1.69 4.25
N LEU A 247 11.27 0.51 3.62
CA LEU A 247 12.47 -0.09 3.06
C LEU A 247 13.03 0.75 1.89
N LYS A 248 12.17 1.22 0.97
CA LYS A 248 12.60 2.10 -0.11
C LYS A 248 13.23 3.39 0.42
N GLU A 249 12.62 4.04 1.41
CA GLU A 249 13.16 5.24 2.09
C GLU A 249 14.47 4.97 2.83
N ALA A 250 14.63 3.78 3.41
CA ALA A 250 15.89 3.35 4.04
C ALA A 250 17.02 3.02 3.02
N GLY A 251 16.71 3.08 1.72
CA GLY A 251 17.66 2.90 0.62
C GLY A 251 17.75 1.47 0.09
N PHE A 252 16.79 0.60 0.42
CA PHE A 252 16.69 -0.73 -0.18
C PHE A 252 16.13 -0.61 -1.59
N THR A 253 16.83 -1.16 -2.58
CA THR A 253 16.47 -0.99 -3.99
C THR A 253 15.64 -2.14 -4.52
N ASN A 254 15.90 -3.37 -4.05
CA ASN A 254 15.32 -4.62 -4.52
C ASN A 254 14.21 -5.15 -3.59
N VAL A 255 13.17 -4.34 -3.40
CA VAL A 255 12.02 -4.69 -2.55
C VAL A 255 10.84 -5.10 -3.44
N LYS A 256 10.24 -6.25 -3.13
CA LYS A 256 9.05 -6.79 -3.79
C LYS A 256 7.90 -6.94 -2.82
N LEU A 257 6.68 -6.80 -3.32
CA LEU A 257 5.45 -7.12 -2.61
C LEU A 257 4.88 -8.44 -3.12
N TYR A 258 4.67 -9.41 -2.22
CA TYR A 258 3.82 -10.55 -2.50
C TYR A 258 2.36 -10.14 -2.28
N ALA A 259 1.71 -9.68 -3.36
CA ALA A 259 0.40 -9.04 -3.30
C ALA A 259 -0.72 -9.98 -2.81
N GLY A 260 -0.68 -11.27 -3.16
CA GLY A 260 -1.62 -12.26 -2.62
C GLY A 260 -1.46 -12.47 -1.12
N SER A 261 -0.22 -12.33 -0.63
CA SER A 261 0.12 -12.32 0.79
C SER A 261 -0.32 -13.61 1.51
N TYR A 262 -0.43 -13.58 2.84
CA TYR A 262 -0.74 -14.77 3.63
C TYR A 262 -2.05 -15.44 3.22
N SER A 263 -3.07 -14.65 2.87
CA SER A 263 -4.37 -15.15 2.42
C SER A 263 -4.31 -15.97 1.13
N ASP A 264 -3.36 -15.65 0.24
CA ASP A 264 -3.09 -16.45 -0.95
C ASP A 264 -2.31 -17.71 -0.58
N TRP A 265 -1.28 -17.58 0.25
CA TRP A 265 -0.47 -18.72 0.70
C TRP A 265 -1.33 -19.85 1.30
N ILE A 266 -2.21 -19.52 2.26
CA ILE A 266 -3.05 -20.51 2.94
C ILE A 266 -4.23 -21.03 2.10
N SER A 267 -4.38 -20.54 0.87
CA SER A 267 -5.40 -21.02 -0.07
C SER A 267 -4.99 -22.31 -0.79
N TYR A 268 -3.69 -22.62 -0.77
CA TYR A 268 -3.13 -23.88 -1.28
C TYR A 268 -3.03 -24.89 -0.15
N GLU A 269 -3.62 -26.07 -0.33
CA GLU A 269 -3.72 -27.09 0.73
C GLU A 269 -2.38 -27.75 1.09
N ASP A 270 -1.44 -27.76 0.15
CA ASP A 270 -0.11 -28.34 0.30
C ASP A 270 0.92 -27.38 0.91
N HIS A 271 0.56 -26.11 1.14
CA HIS A 271 1.47 -25.11 1.70
C HIS A 271 1.58 -25.27 3.21
N LYS A 272 2.83 -25.35 3.68
CA LYS A 272 3.15 -25.41 5.10
C LYS A 272 2.98 -24.03 5.73
N VAL A 273 2.64 -24.03 7.03
CA VAL A 273 2.53 -22.84 7.87
C VAL A 273 3.33 -23.08 9.15
N GLU A 274 4.10 -22.08 9.58
CA GLU A 274 4.83 -22.09 10.85
C GLU A 274 4.09 -21.30 11.93
N LYS A 275 4.36 -21.65 13.19
CA LYS A 275 3.83 -21.02 14.41
C LYS A 275 4.95 -20.93 15.44
N GLU A 276 4.82 -20.02 16.41
CA GLU A 276 5.75 -19.86 17.54
C GLU A 276 5.12 -20.24 18.89
#